data_AF-A0A916U1W9-F1
#
_entry.id   AF-A0A916U1W9-F1
#
_cell.length_a   1.000
_cell.length_b   1.000
_cell.length_c   1.000
_cell.angle_alpha   90.00
_cell.angle_beta   90.00
_cell.angle_gamma   90.00
#
_symmetry.space_group_name_H-M   'P 1'
#
loop_
_entity.id
_entity.type
_entity.pdbx_description
1 polymer ?
#
loop_
_entity_poly.entity_id
_entity_poly.type
_entity_poly.pdbx_seq_one_letter_code
_entity_poly.pdbx_strand_id
1 'polypeptide(L)'
;MMEVERHLVLFASDAQSGDSTVWGFHLTPEGSGRTRLIERGGSTHGESLRSRLTFGRLLLEPISFVMSRKMLLTIKALSPVMTDSV
;
A
#
# COMPACT_ATOMS: atom_id res chain seq x y z
N MET A 1 -4.04 -14.65 -15.00
CA MET A 1 -3.26 -15.49 -14.08
C MET A 1 -2.42 -14.55 -13.22
N MET A 2 -2.71 -14.41 -11.92
CA MET A 2 -1.90 -13.58 -11.01
C MET A 2 -0.67 -14.39 -10.60
N GLU A 3 0.53 -13.85 -10.80
CA GLU A 3 1.74 -14.45 -10.24
C GLU A 3 1.80 -14.15 -8.73
N VAL A 4 1.53 -15.18 -7.92
CA VAL A 4 1.43 -15.10 -6.45
C VAL A 4 2.70 -14.53 -5.82
N GLU A 5 3.88 -14.76 -6.41
CA GLU A 5 5.16 -14.33 -5.87
C GLU A 5 5.46 -12.82 -6.10
N ARG A 6 4.67 -12.14 -6.95
CA ARG A 6 4.94 -10.74 -7.34
C ARG A 6 3.83 -9.78 -6.98
N HIS A 7 2.72 -10.30 -6.46
CA HIS A 7 1.52 -9.53 -6.15
C HIS A 7 0.97 -9.94 -4.79
N LEU A 8 0.94 -8.99 -3.85
CA LEU A 8 0.29 -9.16 -2.56
C LEU A 8 -0.87 -8.17 -2.46
N VAL A 9 -2.09 -8.67 -2.32
CA VAL A 9 -3.28 -7.82 -2.14
C VAL A 9 -3.84 -8.07 -0.75
N LEU A 10 -3.92 -7.01 0.05
CA LEU A 10 -4.56 -6.99 1.35
C LEU A 10 -5.90 -6.27 1.23
N PHE A 11 -6.94 -6.86 1.81
CA PHE A 11 -8.26 -6.26 1.87
C PHE A 11 -8.72 -6.24 3.33
N ALA A 12 -9.17 -5.07 3.79
CA ALA A 12 -9.80 -4.91 5.08
C ALA A 12 -11.14 -4.20 4.88
N SER A 13 -12.19 -4.73 5.50
CA SER A 13 -13.51 -4.11 5.49
C SER A 13 -14.05 -4.08 6.91
N ASP A 14 -14.68 -2.97 7.27
CA ASP A 14 -15.46 -2.84 8.49
C ASP A 14 -16.95 -2.78 8.14
N ALA A 15 -17.66 -3.86 8.46
CA ALA A 15 -19.08 -4.01 8.18
C ALA A 15 -19.97 -3.02 8.96
N GLN A 16 -19.46 -2.43 10.06
CA GLN A 16 -20.23 -1.52 10.90
C GLN A 16 -20.18 -0.07 10.39
N SER A 17 -19.05 0.36 9.83
CA SER A 17 -18.88 1.69 9.22
C SER A 17 -19.17 1.72 7.72
N GLY A 18 -19.16 0.56 7.07
CA GLY A 18 -19.18 0.45 5.60
C GLY A 18 -17.85 0.85 4.95
N ASP A 19 -16.80 1.03 5.76
CA ASP A 19 -15.48 1.38 5.27
C ASP A 19 -14.79 0.13 4.71
N SER A 20 -14.13 0.28 3.57
CA SER A 20 -13.33 -0.80 2.99
C SER A 20 -12.04 -0.22 2.43
N THR A 21 -10.94 -0.90 2.68
CA THR A 21 -9.61 -0.52 2.20
C THR A 21 -8.94 -1.71 1.54
N VAL A 22 -8.35 -1.45 0.38
CA VAL A 22 -7.54 -2.41 -0.36
C VAL A 22 -6.14 -1.84 -0.52
N TRP A 23 -5.13 -2.69 -0.33
CA TRP A 23 -3.73 -2.41 -0.61
C TRP A 23 -3.19 -3.46 -1.55
N GLY A 24 -2.76 -3.05 -2.74
CA GLY A 24 -2.02 -3.89 -3.68
C GLY A 24 -0.53 -3.56 -3.65
N PHE A 25 0.31 -4.56 -3.44
CA PHE A 25 1.76 -4.48 -3.57
C PHE A 25 2.19 -5.24 -4.82
N HIS A 26 2.90 -4.57 -5.71
CA HIS A 26 3.35 -5.14 -6.97
C HIS A 26 4.87 -5.02 -7.09
N LEU A 27 5.54 -6.13 -7.33
CA LEU A 27 6.96 -6.17 -7.67
C LEU A 27 7.12 -6.16 -9.19
N THR A 28 7.77 -5.12 -9.70
CA THR A 28 8.08 -4.98 -11.12
C THR A 28 9.60 -5.08 -11.34
N PRO A 29 10.09 -5.96 -12.22
CA PRO A 29 11.51 -6.03 -12.53
C PRO A 29 11.93 -4.75 -13.27
N GLU A 30 13.02 -4.11 -12.82
CA GLU A 30 13.58 -2.90 -13.43
C GLU A 30 14.83 -3.20 -14.30
N GLY A 31 15.24 -4.47 -14.36
CA GLY A 31 16.49 -4.92 -14.99
C GLY A 31 17.68 -4.82 -14.03
N SER A 32 18.83 -5.43 -14.38
CA SER A 32 20.08 -5.41 -13.58
C SER A 32 19.94 -5.90 -12.12
N GLY A 33 19.13 -6.94 -11.88
CA GLY A 33 18.91 -7.48 -10.52
C GLY A 33 18.08 -6.57 -9.61
N ARG A 34 17.51 -5.48 -10.15
CA ARG A 34 16.71 -4.51 -9.39
C ARG A 34 15.21 -4.78 -9.53
N THR A 35 14.50 -4.56 -8.44
CA THR A 35 13.05 -4.63 -8.38
C THR A 35 12.48 -3.30 -7.90
N ARG A 36 11.34 -2.92 -8.48
CA ARG A 36 10.56 -1.76 -8.09
C ARG A 36 9.27 -2.25 -7.42
N LEU A 37 9.16 -1.97 -6.13
CA LEU A 37 7.96 -2.21 -5.33
C LEU A 37 6.99 -1.04 -5.47
N ILE A 38 5.76 -1.33 -5.89
CA ILE A 38 4.69 -0.34 -6.10
C ILE A 38 3.54 -0.67 -5.16
N GLU A 39 3.14 0.28 -4.34
CA GLU A 39 1.92 0.22 -3.54
C GLU A 39 0.77 0.92 -4.28
N ARG A 40 -0.39 0.27 -4.31
CA ARG A 40 -1.67 0.76 -4.85
C ARG A 40 -2.72 0.61 -3.76
N GLY A 41 -2.92 1.66 -2.99
CA GLY A 41 -3.96 1.72 -1.96
C GLY A 41 -5.24 2.40 -2.48
N GLY A 42 -6.39 1.88 -2.08
CA GLY A 42 -7.69 2.52 -2.30
C GLY A 42 -8.60 2.29 -1.10
N SER A 43 -9.32 3.33 -0.66
CA SER A 43 -10.26 3.25 0.45
C SER A 43 -11.62 3.81 0.04
N THR A 44 -12.69 3.07 0.30
CA THR A 44 -14.07 3.55 0.26
C THR A 44 -14.52 3.87 1.68
N HIS A 45 -15.06 5.07 1.88
CA HIS A 45 -15.60 5.48 3.18
C HIS A 45 -17.13 5.50 3.10
N GLY A 46 -17.82 4.97 4.13
CA GLY A 46 -19.27 4.95 4.23
C GLY A 46 -19.91 6.34 4.36
N GLU A 47 -21.23 6.43 4.11
CA GLU A 47 -22.03 7.66 3.92
C GLU A 47 -22.18 8.60 5.14
N SER A 48 -21.31 8.52 6.15
CA SER A 48 -21.40 9.39 7.33
C SER A 48 -20.81 10.77 7.04
N LEU A 49 -21.67 11.78 6.79
CA LEU A 49 -21.30 13.20 6.64
C LEU A 49 -20.45 13.74 7.81
N ARG A 50 -20.58 13.18 9.03
CA ARG A 50 -19.71 13.46 10.19
C ARG A 50 -18.30 12.85 10.05
N SER A 51 -18.16 11.65 9.48
CA SER A 51 -16.87 11.04 9.15
C SER A 51 -16.11 11.87 8.10
N ARG A 52 -16.85 12.39 7.11
CA ARG A 52 -16.31 13.25 6.06
C ARG A 52 -15.80 14.62 6.54
N LEU A 53 -16.21 15.09 7.73
CA LEU A 53 -15.85 16.40 8.28
C LEU A 53 -14.73 16.34 9.34
N THR A 54 -14.73 15.33 10.22
CA THR A 54 -13.71 15.16 11.27
C THR A 54 -12.53 14.30 10.82
N PHE A 55 -12.76 13.42 9.85
CA PHE A 55 -11.83 12.46 9.24
C PHE A 55 -11.78 12.64 7.72
N GLY A 56 -12.08 13.85 7.26
CA GLY A 56 -12.19 14.17 5.85
C GLY A 56 -10.93 13.79 5.07
N ARG A 57 -11.18 13.36 3.82
CA ARG A 57 -10.23 12.99 2.75
C ARG A 57 -8.91 13.80 2.74
N LEU A 58 -8.95 15.06 3.17
CA LEU A 58 -7.82 15.98 3.18
C LEU A 58 -6.77 15.77 4.29
N LEU A 59 -7.08 15.09 5.41
CA LEU A 59 -6.08 14.79 6.46
C LEU A 59 -5.76 13.30 6.56
N LEU A 60 -6.77 12.45 6.40
CA LEU A 60 -6.61 11.01 6.53
C LEU A 60 -5.87 10.37 5.35
N GLU A 61 -6.12 10.83 4.11
CA GLU A 61 -5.35 10.37 2.95
C GLU A 61 -3.86 10.77 3.07
N PRO A 62 -3.47 12.01 3.42
CA PRO A 62 -2.05 12.34 3.54
C PRO A 62 -1.36 11.65 4.73
N ILE A 63 -2.03 11.46 5.87
CA ILE A 63 -1.46 10.67 6.98
C ILE A 63 -1.21 9.24 6.54
N SER A 64 -2.21 8.61 5.91
CA SER A 64 -2.10 7.26 5.36
C SER A 64 -0.97 7.18 4.34
N PHE A 65 -0.84 8.17 3.45
CA PHE A 65 0.24 8.26 2.48
C PHE A 65 1.62 8.36 3.13
N VAL A 66 1.77 9.18 4.18
CA VAL A 66 3.04 9.32 4.90
C VAL A 66 3.42 7.99 5.58
N MET A 67 2.45 7.31 6.18
CA MET A 67 2.69 6.00 6.81
C MET A 67 3.08 4.94 5.78
N SER A 68 2.34 4.83 4.66
CA SER A 68 2.66 3.98 3.52
C SER A 68 4.06 4.26 2.97
N ARG A 69 4.40 5.53 2.72
CA ARG A 69 5.72 5.94 2.25
C ARG A 69 6.82 5.55 3.25
N LYS A 70 6.60 5.76 4.55
CA LYS A 70 7.56 5.37 5.59
C LYS A 70 7.79 3.87 5.59
N MET A 71 6.72 3.07 5.49
CA MET A 71 6.82 1.62 5.38
C MET A 71 7.62 1.20 4.14
N LEU A 72 7.31 1.73 2.96
CA LEU A 72 8.03 1.39 1.72
C LEU A 72 9.52 1.76 1.79
N LEU A 73 9.86 2.90 2.38
CA LEU A 73 11.27 3.31 2.58
C LEU A 73 11.99 2.39 3.57
N THR A 74 11.32 1.97 4.64
CA THR A 74 11.87 0.99 5.58
C THR A 74 12.09 -0.37 4.90
N ILE A 75 11.13 -0.85 4.11
CA ILE A 75 11.29 -2.10 3.34
C ILE A 75 12.48 -1.98 2.39
N LYS A 76 12.64 -0.85 1.68
CA LYS A 76 13.79 -0.61 0.83
C LYS A 76 15.11 -0.63 1.60
N ALA A 77 15.14 -0.08 2.81
CA ALA A 77 16.35 -0.06 3.65
C ALA A 77 16.68 -1.44 4.23
N LEU A 78 15.67 -2.26 4.53
CA LEU A 78 15.82 -3.62 5.05
C LEU A 78 16.09 -4.65 3.95
N SER A 79 15.76 -4.34 2.69
CA SER A 79 16.05 -5.23 1.58
C SER A 79 17.57 -5.36 1.43
N PRO A 80 18.15 -6.55 1.61
CA PRO A 80 19.55 -6.76 1.29
C PRO A 80 19.77 -6.45 -0.20
N VAL A 81 20.89 -5.80 -0.51
CA VAL A 81 21.37 -5.77 -1.89
C VAL A 81 21.74 -7.21 -2.21
N MET A 82 20.94 -7.87 -3.06
CA MET A 82 21.34 -9.11 -3.71
C MET A 82 22.53 -8.75 -4.60
N THR A 83 23.71 -8.77 -3.99
CA THR A 83 24.97 -8.75 -4.70
C THR A 83 25.11 -10.18 -5.20
N ASP A 84 24.88 -10.39 -6.48
CA ASP A 84 25.15 -11.67 -7.12
C ASP A 84 26.64 -11.99 -6.88
N SER A 85 26.89 -12.93 -5.97
CA SER A 85 28.20 -13.55 -5.83
C SER A 85 28.42 -14.41 -7.06
N VAL A 86 29.42 -14.00 -7.84
CA VAL A 86 30.05 -14.70 -8.96
C VAL A 86 30.40 -16.15 -8.60
#